data_AF-A0A1M7ADJ4-F1
#
_entry.id   AF-A0A1M7ADJ4-F1
#
_cell.length_a   1.000
_cell.length_b   1.000
_cell.length_c   1.000
_cell.angle_alpha   90.00
_cell.angle_beta   90.00
_cell.angle_gamma   90.00
#
_symmetry.space_group_name_H-M   'P 1'
#
loop_
_entity.id
_entity.type
_entity.pdbx_description
1 polymer ?
#
loop_
_entity_poly.entity_id
_entity_poly.type
_entity_poly.pdbx_seq_one_letter_code
_entity_poly.pdbx_strand_id
1 'polypeptide(L)'
;MASIKIKIKRPDSSTFRSWWFVLVAGVLLTLIALFDSGKLAAKPLVPPADGSTGCQFRVTVAEGEGRRVLNVRSAPDLNAEIRGTLDDGTLVDVVGRPINGFRELEGGLYASADHLTHVSGTDCG
;
A
#
# COMPACT_ATOMS: atom_id res chain seq x y z
N MET A 1 1.41 -72.61 -18.23
CA MET A 1 1.35 -71.43 -17.34
C MET A 1 2.37 -70.41 -17.84
N ALA A 2 1.92 -69.31 -18.45
CA ALA A 2 2.79 -68.30 -19.04
C ALA A 2 3.12 -67.23 -17.98
N SER A 3 4.42 -67.02 -17.73
CA SER A 3 4.90 -66.03 -16.76
C SER A 3 5.18 -64.70 -17.47
N ILE A 4 4.41 -63.66 -17.14
CA ILE A 4 4.56 -62.32 -17.71
C ILE A 4 5.62 -61.56 -16.90
N LYS A 5 6.80 -61.32 -17.50
CA LYS A 5 7.85 -60.48 -16.90
C LYS A 5 7.62 -59.01 -17.25
N ILE A 6 7.11 -58.22 -16.29
CA ILE A 6 7.01 -56.76 -16.41
C ILE A 6 8.39 -56.16 -16.12
N LYS A 7 9.09 -55.68 -17.16
CA LYS A 7 10.31 -54.88 -16.98
C LYS A 7 9.93 -53.45 -16.63
N ILE A 8 9.97 -53.11 -15.35
CA ILE A 8 9.87 -51.73 -14.89
C ILE A 8 11.23 -51.07 -15.22
N LYS A 9 11.25 -50.18 -16.21
CA LYS A 9 12.42 -49.29 -16.40
C LYS A 9 12.48 -48.39 -15.17
N ARG A 10 13.61 -48.43 -14.43
CA ARG A 10 13.87 -47.37 -13.44
C ARG A 10 13.90 -46.06 -14.21
N PRO A 11 13.17 -45.01 -13.78
CA PRO A 11 13.37 -43.70 -14.36
C PRO A 11 14.84 -43.35 -14.13
N ASP A 12 15.53 -42.99 -15.20
CA ASP A 12 16.88 -42.43 -15.12
C ASP A 12 16.83 -41.31 -14.09
N SER A 13 17.73 -41.37 -13.10
CA SER A 13 17.81 -40.41 -12.00
C SER A 13 17.67 -39.01 -12.58
N SER A 14 16.62 -38.30 -12.20
CA SER A 14 16.33 -36.99 -12.75
C SER A 14 17.57 -36.15 -12.60
N THR A 15 18.09 -35.67 -13.73
CA THR A 15 19.25 -34.77 -13.80
C THR A 15 18.84 -33.37 -13.32
N PHE A 16 17.93 -33.30 -12.36
CA PHE A 16 17.55 -32.10 -11.67
C PHE A 16 18.70 -31.77 -10.73
N ARG A 17 19.78 -31.22 -11.32
CA ARG A 17 20.93 -30.64 -10.64
C ARG A 17 20.35 -29.83 -9.49
N SER A 18 20.55 -30.30 -8.27
CA SER A 18 19.99 -29.79 -7.01
C SER A 18 19.95 -28.25 -6.91
N TRP A 19 20.88 -27.57 -7.58
CA TRP A 19 20.90 -26.12 -7.72
C TRP A 19 19.68 -25.49 -8.42
N TRP A 20 19.09 -26.14 -9.43
CA TRP A 20 17.87 -25.66 -10.08
C TRP A 20 16.70 -25.55 -9.11
N PHE A 21 16.66 -26.39 -8.07
CA PHE A 21 15.66 -26.29 -7.01
C PHE A 21 15.81 -25.00 -6.22
N VAL A 22 17.04 -24.54 -5.97
CA VAL A 22 17.33 -23.25 -5.31
C VAL A 22 16.89 -22.06 -6.17
N LEU A 23 17.13 -22.12 -7.48
CA LEU A 23 16.68 -21.08 -8.41
C LEU A 23 15.16 -21.01 -8.49
N VAL A 24 14.48 -22.15 -8.60
CA VAL A 24 13.01 -22.23 -8.63
C VAL A 24 12.41 -21.79 -7.30
N ALA A 25 12.95 -22.26 -6.17
CA ALA A 25 12.50 -21.85 -4.84
C ALA A 25 12.75 -20.35 -4.59
N GLY A 26 13.87 -19.79 -5.07
CA GLY A 26 14.18 -18.37 -4.96
C GLY A 26 13.18 -17.50 -5.73
N VAL A 27 12.87 -17.87 -6.99
CA VAL A 27 11.85 -17.18 -7.81
C VAL A 27 10.47 -17.32 -7.17
N LEU A 28 10.12 -18.50 -6.67
CA LEU A 28 8.85 -18.74 -6.00
C LEU A 28 8.70 -17.91 -4.72
N LEU A 29 9.75 -17.82 -3.91
CA LEU A 29 9.75 -16.98 -2.70
C LEU A 29 9.64 -15.49 -3.03
N THR A 30 10.26 -15.03 -4.13
CA THR A 30 10.10 -13.63 -4.56
C THR A 30 8.68 -13.34 -5.03
N LEU A 31 8.05 -14.28 -5.75
CA LEU A 31 6.65 -14.14 -6.16
C LEU A 31 5.71 -14.16 -4.94
N ILE A 32 5.90 -15.09 -4.00
CA ILE A 32 5.13 -15.14 -2.75
C ILE A 32 5.28 -13.83 -1.96
N ALA A 33 6.51 -13.31 -1.83
CA ALA A 33 6.74 -12.04 -1.16
C ALA A 33 6.05 -10.87 -1.86
N LEU A 34 5.93 -10.87 -3.19
CA LEU A 34 5.16 -9.86 -3.93
C LEU A 34 3.66 -9.90 -3.60
N PHE A 35 3.08 -11.10 -3.51
CA PHE A 35 1.68 -11.29 -3.13
C PHE A 35 1.42 -10.91 -1.67
N ASP A 36 2.31 -11.31 -0.76
CA ASP A 36 2.22 -11.00 0.67
C ASP A 36 2.39 -9.50 0.95
N SER A 37 3.21 -8.81 0.14
CA SER A 37 3.42 -7.36 0.26
C SER A 37 2.24 -6.51 -0.23
N GLY A 38 1.17 -7.10 -0.77
CA GLY A 38 0.06 -6.35 -1.36
C GLY A 38 0.48 -5.42 -2.51
N LYS A 39 1.66 -5.64 -3.11
CA LYS A 39 2.31 -4.73 -4.09
C LYS A 39 1.72 -4.79 -5.50
N LEU A 40 0.60 -5.48 -5.68
CA LEU A 40 -0.29 -5.29 -6.85
C LEU A 40 -1.11 -4.00 -6.67
N ALA A 41 -0.44 -2.92 -6.23
CA ALA A 41 -1.07 -1.73 -5.69
C ALA A 41 -1.92 -1.06 -6.76
N ALA A 42 -3.23 -0.97 -6.50
CA ALA A 42 -4.07 0.03 -7.13
C ALA A 42 -3.39 1.39 -6.98
N LYS A 43 -3.42 2.22 -8.03
CA LYS A 43 -2.88 3.58 -7.99
C LYS A 43 -3.37 4.28 -6.70
N PRO A 44 -2.46 4.76 -5.84
CA PRO A 44 -2.85 5.47 -4.63
C PRO A 44 -3.76 6.66 -4.99
N LEU A 45 -4.86 6.81 -4.26
CA LEU A 45 -5.80 7.92 -4.44
C LEU A 45 -5.16 9.27 -4.09
N VAL A 46 -4.30 9.26 -3.08
CA VAL A 46 -3.44 10.37 -2.67
C VAL A 46 -2.00 9.93 -2.92
N PRO A 47 -1.18 10.73 -3.62
CA PRO A 47 0.25 10.46 -3.76
C PRO A 47 0.90 10.29 -2.39
N PRO A 48 1.89 9.39 -2.26
CA PRO A 48 2.67 9.29 -1.03
C PRO A 48 3.43 10.61 -0.82
N ALA A 49 3.47 11.09 0.44
CA ALA A 49 4.21 12.29 0.77
C ALA A 49 5.69 12.18 0.38
N ASP A 50 6.13 13.02 -0.54
CA ASP A 50 7.51 13.15 -1.01
C ASP A 50 8.07 14.56 -0.76
N GLY A 51 7.24 15.47 -0.25
CA GLY A 51 7.59 16.83 0.08
C GLY A 51 7.54 17.77 -1.12
N SER A 52 7.00 17.33 -2.26
CA SER A 52 6.89 18.13 -3.49
C SER A 52 6.15 19.45 -3.30
N THR A 53 5.19 19.50 -2.37
CA THR A 53 4.45 20.72 -2.03
C THR A 53 5.15 21.62 -1.00
N GLY A 54 6.26 21.15 -0.41
CA GLY A 54 6.96 21.81 0.70
C GLY A 54 6.26 21.69 2.05
N CYS A 55 4.97 21.30 2.08
CA CYS A 55 4.11 21.36 3.25
C CYS A 55 3.54 19.98 3.59
N GLN A 56 4.01 19.37 4.68
CA GLN A 56 3.65 18.00 5.04
C GLN A 56 2.83 17.95 6.32
N PHE A 57 1.84 17.06 6.33
CA PHE A 57 1.01 16.78 7.48
C PHE A 57 1.01 15.29 7.79
N ARG A 58 0.93 14.97 9.07
CA ARG A 58 0.73 13.62 9.59
C ARG A 58 -0.74 13.47 9.97
N VAL A 59 -1.34 12.37 9.51
CA VAL A 59 -2.70 11.99 9.95
C VAL A 59 -2.65 11.61 11.43
N THR A 60 -3.52 12.21 12.21
CA THR A 60 -3.67 11.94 13.66
C THR A 60 -5.15 11.82 13.97
N VAL A 61 -5.64 10.58 14.03
CA VAL A 61 -7.04 10.29 14.34
C VAL A 61 -7.17 10.00 15.83
N ALA A 62 -8.14 10.63 16.50
CA ALA A 62 -8.37 10.46 17.93
C ALA A 62 -8.69 9.00 18.30
N GLU A 63 -8.38 8.62 19.53
CA GLU A 63 -8.49 7.23 19.99
C GLU A 63 -9.95 6.79 20.19
N GLY A 64 -10.25 5.57 19.75
CA GLY A 64 -11.52 4.87 19.94
C GLY A 64 -11.40 3.39 19.54
N GLU A 65 -12.41 2.57 19.85
CA GLU A 65 -12.45 1.19 19.40
C GLU A 65 -12.80 1.12 17.90
N GLY A 66 -11.89 0.60 17.07
CA GLY A 66 -12.10 0.42 15.63
C GLY A 66 -10.87 0.75 14.78
N ARG A 67 -11.04 0.64 13.46
CA ARG A 67 -10.00 1.02 12.48
C ARG A 67 -9.85 2.55 12.48
N ARG A 68 -8.64 3.03 12.78
CA ARG A 68 -8.29 4.47 12.81
C ARG A 68 -7.99 4.96 11.40
N VAL A 69 -9.02 5.52 10.74
CA VAL A 69 -8.91 6.05 9.38
C VAL A 69 -9.48 7.45 9.26
N LEU A 70 -8.83 8.27 8.43
CA LEU A 70 -9.30 9.59 8.03
C LEU A 70 -9.91 9.50 6.63
N ASN A 71 -11.14 9.99 6.47
CA ASN A 71 -11.82 10.00 5.18
C ASN A 71 -11.21 11.06 4.25
N VAL A 72 -10.97 10.65 3.01
CA VAL A 72 -10.55 11.51 1.90
C VAL A 72 -11.74 11.70 0.97
N ARG A 73 -12.07 12.96 0.66
CA ARG A 73 -13.30 13.37 -0.01
C ARG A 73 -13.02 14.11 -1.31
N SER A 74 -14.01 14.14 -2.20
CA SER A 74 -13.91 14.85 -3.48
C SER A 74 -14.04 16.37 -3.38
N ALA A 75 -14.57 16.89 -2.27
CA ALA A 75 -14.77 18.32 -2.03
C ALA A 75 -14.64 18.63 -0.52
N PRO A 76 -14.38 19.90 -0.12
CA PRO A 76 -14.23 20.33 1.27
C PRO A 76 -15.60 20.46 1.97
N ASP A 77 -16.35 19.37 2.05
CA ASP A 77 -17.68 19.28 2.66
C ASP A 77 -17.90 17.92 3.35
N LEU A 78 -18.67 17.89 4.43
CA LEU A 78 -18.99 16.67 5.18
C LEU A 78 -19.89 15.69 4.41
N ASN A 79 -20.68 16.19 3.45
CA ASN A 79 -21.57 15.43 2.59
C ASN A 79 -20.91 15.07 1.24
N ALA A 80 -19.68 15.54 0.98
CA ALA A 80 -18.95 15.17 -0.22
C ALA A 80 -18.64 13.67 -0.25
N GLU A 81 -18.60 13.11 -1.46
CA GLU A 81 -18.30 11.71 -1.70
C GLU A 81 -16.94 11.32 -1.10
N ILE A 82 -16.90 10.21 -0.35
CA ILE A 82 -15.67 9.64 0.18
C ILE A 82 -15.01 8.84 -0.94
N ARG A 83 -13.82 9.28 -1.34
CA ARG A 83 -13.01 8.65 -2.40
C ARG A 83 -12.05 7.62 -1.86
N GLY A 84 -11.69 7.72 -0.58
CA GLY A 84 -10.83 6.77 0.09
C GLY A 84 -10.62 7.11 1.55
N THR A 85 -9.64 6.44 2.14
CA THR A 85 -9.26 6.60 3.55
C THR A 85 -7.75 6.63 3.67
N LEU A 86 -7.25 7.41 4.62
CA LEU A 86 -5.86 7.38 5.06
C LEU A 86 -5.78 6.74 6.44
N ASP A 87 -4.83 5.83 6.63
CA ASP A 87 -4.60 5.24 7.95
C ASP A 87 -3.88 6.24 8.87
N ASP A 88 -4.09 6.10 10.18
CA ASP A 88 -3.42 6.90 11.19
C ASP A 88 -1.89 6.86 11.05
N GLY A 89 -1.23 8.00 11.26
CA GLY A 89 0.21 8.15 11.10
C GLY A 89 0.71 8.27 9.65
N THR A 90 -0.16 8.15 8.64
CA THR A 90 0.21 8.41 7.24
C THR A 90 0.68 9.85 7.06
N LEU A 91 1.76 10.04 6.28
CA LEU A 91 2.23 11.35 5.85
C LEU A 91 1.57 11.72 4.53
N VAL A 92 1.12 12.97 4.42
CA VAL A 92 0.51 13.53 3.21
C VAL A 92 1.06 14.91 2.91
N ASP A 93 1.22 15.19 1.63
CA ASP A 93 1.57 16.52 1.12
C ASP A 93 0.29 17.35 0.91
N VAL A 94 0.34 18.63 1.27
CA VAL A 94 -0.79 19.56 1.26
C VAL A 94 -0.47 20.76 0.37
N VAL A 95 -1.44 21.22 -0.42
CA VAL A 95 -1.23 22.24 -1.48
C VAL A 95 -1.64 23.65 -1.03
N GLY A 96 -2.29 23.81 0.13
CA GLY A 96 -2.72 25.14 0.56
C GLY A 96 -3.32 25.25 1.96
N ARG A 97 -4.03 26.35 2.18
CA ARG A 97 -4.69 26.66 3.46
C ARG A 97 -6.00 25.89 3.63
N PRO A 98 -6.47 25.70 4.88
CA PRO A 98 -7.75 25.07 5.13
C PRO A 98 -8.92 25.88 4.55
N ILE A 99 -9.89 25.19 3.96
CA ILE A 99 -11.15 25.73 3.43
C ILE A 99 -12.28 24.91 4.05
N ASN A 100 -13.24 25.56 4.71
CA ASN A 100 -14.36 24.92 5.40
C ASN A 100 -13.96 23.83 6.41
N GLY A 101 -12.78 23.95 7.04
CA GLY A 101 -12.27 22.95 7.97
C GLY A 101 -11.61 21.73 7.30
N PHE A 102 -11.45 21.74 5.97
CA PHE A 102 -10.73 20.72 5.22
C PHE A 102 -9.44 21.26 4.63
N ARG A 103 -8.44 20.40 4.45
CA ARG A 103 -7.21 20.69 3.70
C ARG A 103 -7.21 19.93 2.39
N GLU A 104 -6.72 20.59 1.35
CA GLU A 104 -6.48 19.98 0.05
C GLU A 104 -5.15 19.23 0.07
N LEU A 105 -5.24 17.92 -0.15
CA LEU A 105 -4.12 17.02 -0.31
C LEU A 105 -3.58 17.13 -1.74
N GLU A 106 -2.31 16.75 -1.91
CA GLU A 106 -1.76 16.52 -3.23
C GLU A 106 -2.66 15.53 -4.00
N GLY A 107 -3.02 15.86 -5.24
CA GLY A 107 -3.99 15.11 -6.03
C GLY A 107 -5.44 15.66 -6.00
N GLY A 108 -5.69 16.78 -5.31
CA GLY A 108 -6.95 17.53 -5.41
C GLY A 108 -8.11 16.93 -4.62
N LEU A 109 -7.80 16.15 -3.58
CA LEU A 109 -8.77 15.58 -2.66
C LEU A 109 -8.70 16.28 -1.30
N TYR A 110 -9.74 16.11 -0.48
CA TYR A 110 -9.91 16.88 0.75
C TYR A 110 -9.99 15.98 1.98
N ALA A 111 -9.27 16.34 3.05
CA ALA A 111 -9.33 15.67 4.34
C ALA A 111 -9.55 16.68 5.47
N SER A 112 -10.17 16.26 6.57
CA SER A 112 -10.46 17.16 7.70
C SER A 112 -9.17 17.69 8.31
N ALA A 113 -9.08 19.01 8.48
CA ALA A 113 -7.90 19.68 9.03
C ALA A 113 -7.68 19.35 10.51
N ASP A 114 -8.74 19.04 11.27
CA ASP A 114 -8.67 18.73 12.70
C ASP A 114 -7.91 17.42 13.00
N HIS A 115 -7.78 16.56 12.00
CA HIS A 115 -7.08 15.28 12.09
C HIS A 115 -5.72 15.30 11.39
N LEU A 116 -5.20 16.49 11.09
CA LEU A 116 -3.91 16.67 10.42
C LEU A 116 -2.99 17.49 11.32
N THR A 117 -1.89 16.87 11.74
CA THR A 117 -0.84 17.53 12.51
C THR A 117 0.30 17.95 11.59
N HIS A 118 0.71 19.23 11.67
CA HIS A 118 1.79 19.74 10.84
C HIS A 118 3.11 19.06 11.21
N VAL A 119 3.89 18.66 10.20
CA VAL A 119 5.24 18.14 10.40
C VAL A 119 6.20 19.31 10.57
N SER A 120 6.74 19.45 11.77
CA SER A 120 7.75 20.49 12.08
C SER A 120 8.94 20.40 11.13
N GLY A 121 9.36 21.54 10.59
CA GLY A 121 10.48 21.63 9.65
C GLY A 121 10.08 21.58 8.17
N THR A 122 8.78 21.52 7.87
CA THR A 122 8.25 21.69 6.50
C THR A 122 7.75 23.12 6.30
N ASP A 123 7.83 23.63 5.07
CA ASP A 123 7.52 25.01 4.72
C ASP A 123 6.14 25.07 4.05
N CYS A 124 5.16 25.61 4.77
CA CYS A 124 3.80 25.74 4.31
C CYS A 124 3.47 27.08 3.64
N GLY A 125 4.51 27.86 3.28
CA GLY A 125 4.39 29.16 2.63
C GLY A 125 4.11 30.31 3.60
#